data_AF-A0A956KHG2-F1
#
_entry.id   AF-A0A956KHG2-F1
#
_cell.length_a   1.000
_cell.length_b   1.000
_cell.length_c   1.000
_cell.angle_alpha   90.00
_cell.angle_beta   90.00
_cell.angle_gamma   90.00
#
_symmetry.space_group_name_H-M   'P 1'
#
loop_
_entity.id
_entity.type
_entity.pdbx_description
1 polymer ?
#
loop_
_entity_poly.entity_id
_entity_poly.type
_entity_poly.pdbx_seq_one_letter_code
_entity_poly.pdbx_strand_id
1 'polypeptide(L)'
;MRASGPLHRLVRRTIGRARRAARWEYWSPLPFYLPLAPAIAWQALRAGGAAVLTAANPAIEHGGLVGESKWELDALLRRGVAELLPATLLLPRSEPAADRIARAEAFVRERGLGYPVVLKPDVGHRGLGVLVAREPAALRARLERTQIDLLLQEYIGGTEYGVSYARRPGARGRVTSICPKIPV
;
A
#
# COMPACT_ATOMS: atom_id res chain seq x y z
N MET A 1 33.91 -29.17 11.89
CA MET A 1 33.72 -27.77 11.46
C MET A 1 34.78 -27.40 10.42
N ARG A 2 34.49 -27.41 9.12
CA ARG A 2 35.46 -26.98 8.09
C ARG A 2 35.43 -25.46 7.97
N ALA A 3 36.48 -24.80 8.46
CA ALA A 3 36.70 -23.37 8.26
C ALA A 3 36.88 -23.10 6.75
N SER A 4 35.86 -22.55 6.08
CA SER A 4 35.98 -22.11 4.70
C SER A 4 37.07 -21.03 4.58
N GLY A 5 38.12 -21.31 3.81
CA GLY A 5 39.28 -20.43 3.62
C GLY A 5 38.97 -19.12 2.86
N PRO A 6 39.91 -18.16 2.86
CA PRO A 6 39.72 -16.83 2.25
C PRO A 6 39.38 -16.88 0.75
N LEU A 7 39.94 -17.83 0.00
CA LEU A 7 39.63 -18.07 -1.42
C LEU A 7 38.16 -18.47 -1.66
N HIS A 8 37.61 -19.34 -0.82
CA HIS A 8 36.20 -19.75 -0.90
C HIS A 8 35.25 -18.56 -0.66
N ARG A 9 35.62 -17.64 0.26
CA ARG A 9 34.87 -16.40 0.49
C ARG A 9 34.95 -15.44 -0.70
N LEU A 10 36.10 -15.33 -1.37
CA LEU A 10 36.28 -14.50 -2.55
C LEU A 10 35.45 -15.00 -3.74
N VAL A 11 35.54 -16.29 -4.08
CA VAL A 11 34.78 -16.89 -5.19
C VAL A 11 33.27 -16.72 -4.97
N ARG A 12 32.78 -17.00 -3.76
CA ARG A 12 31.37 -16.82 -3.40
C ARG A 12 30.91 -15.36 -3.53
N ARG A 13 31.76 -14.40 -3.16
CA ARG A 13 31.48 -12.96 -3.31
C ARG A 13 31.43 -12.54 -4.78
N THR A 14 32.35 -13.02 -5.61
CA THR A 14 32.40 -12.71 -7.05
C THR A 14 31.18 -13.27 -7.78
N ILE A 15 30.85 -14.55 -7.55
CA ILE A 15 29.64 -15.18 -8.12
C ILE A 15 28.39 -14.45 -7.64
N GLY A 16 28.32 -14.08 -6.36
CA GLY A 16 27.21 -13.31 -5.82
C GLY A 16 27.06 -11.93 -6.47
N ARG A 17 28.16 -11.22 -6.72
CA ARG A 17 28.16 -9.93 -7.43
C ARG A 17 27.72 -10.09 -8.89
N ALA A 18 28.24 -11.09 -9.60
CA ALA A 18 27.87 -11.37 -10.99
C ALA A 18 26.37 -11.70 -11.12
N ARG A 19 25.83 -12.54 -10.22
CA ARG A 19 24.39 -12.86 -10.19
C ARG A 19 23.52 -11.62 -9.92
N ARG A 20 23.93 -10.75 -9.00
CA ARG A 20 23.20 -9.50 -8.71
C ARG A 20 23.29 -8.49 -9.86
N ALA A 21 24.39 -8.46 -10.59
CA ALA A 21 24.53 -7.63 -11.79
C ALA A 21 23.70 -8.16 -12.97
N ALA A 22 23.52 -9.47 -13.11
CA ALA A 22 22.75 -10.04 -14.22
C ALA A 22 21.23 -10.05 -13.99
N ARG A 23 20.79 -10.08 -12.73
CA ARG A 23 19.36 -10.15 -12.40
C ARG A 23 18.84 -8.80 -11.92
N TRP A 24 17.93 -8.24 -12.72
CA TRP A 24 17.29 -6.96 -12.48
C TRP A 24 16.59 -6.86 -11.11
N GLU A 25 16.14 -7.97 -10.54
CA GLU A 25 15.56 -8.06 -9.19
C GLU A 25 16.47 -7.53 -8.07
N TYR A 26 17.79 -7.52 -8.30
CA TYR A 26 18.78 -7.03 -7.33
C TYR A 26 19.36 -5.66 -7.69
N TRP A 27 18.91 -5.04 -8.78
CA TRP A 27 19.40 -3.73 -9.19
C TRP A 27 18.87 -2.65 -8.26
N SER A 28 19.65 -1.59 -8.10
CA SER A 28 19.12 -0.35 -7.52
C SER A 28 17.92 0.12 -8.36
N PRO A 29 16.94 0.82 -7.79
CA PRO A 29 15.88 1.46 -8.56
C PRO A 29 16.42 2.47 -9.60
N LEU A 30 17.61 3.05 -9.37
CA LEU A 30 18.15 4.16 -10.17
C LEU A 30 18.16 3.94 -11.70
N PRO A 31 18.63 2.81 -12.26
CA PRO A 31 18.61 2.58 -13.70
C PRO A 31 17.22 2.60 -14.34
N PHE A 32 16.15 2.37 -13.55
CA PHE A 32 14.78 2.41 -14.04
C PHE A 32 14.20 3.82 -13.99
N TYR A 33 14.50 4.59 -12.93
CA TYR A 33 13.92 5.91 -12.72
C TYR A 33 14.75 7.06 -13.31
N LEU A 34 16.08 6.93 -13.39
CA LEU A 34 16.95 7.96 -13.96
C LEU A 34 16.60 8.28 -15.42
N PRO A 35 16.33 7.30 -16.31
CA PRO A 35 15.92 7.60 -17.69
C PRO A 35 14.58 8.34 -17.79
N LEU A 36 13.73 8.25 -16.77
CA LEU A 36 12.44 8.95 -16.73
C LEU A 36 12.59 10.41 -16.29
N ALA A 37 13.65 10.76 -15.56
CA ALA A 37 13.84 12.09 -14.99
C ALA A 37 13.89 13.21 -16.06
N PRO A 38 14.60 13.09 -17.19
CA PRO A 38 14.58 14.10 -18.24
C PRO A 38 13.18 14.32 -18.84
N ALA A 39 12.41 13.24 -19.03
CA ALA A 39 11.06 13.33 -19.55
C ALA A 39 10.12 14.04 -18.56
N ILE A 40 10.22 13.70 -17.27
CA ILE A 40 9.47 14.36 -16.18
C ILE A 40 9.82 15.84 -16.11
N ALA A 41 11.12 16.18 -16.13
CA ALA A 41 11.60 17.55 -16.12
C ALA A 41 11.09 18.35 -17.34
N TRP A 42 11.14 17.75 -18.53
CA TRP A 42 10.61 18.35 -19.74
C TRP A 42 9.10 18.65 -19.63
N GLN A 43 8.31 17.71 -19.10
CA GLN A 43 6.87 17.93 -18.90
C GLN A 43 6.61 19.03 -17.86
N ALA A 44 7.37 19.06 -16.76
CA ALA A 44 7.26 20.11 -15.75
C ALA A 44 7.56 21.49 -16.35
N LEU A 45 8.62 21.62 -17.15
CA LEU A 45 8.96 22.88 -17.84
C LEU A 45 7.86 23.29 -18.83
N ARG A 46 7.38 22.35 -19.66
CA ARG A 46 6.33 22.61 -20.64
C ARG A 46 4.99 23.02 -19.99
N ALA A 47 4.70 22.49 -18.81
CA ALA A 47 3.46 22.77 -18.08
C ALA A 47 3.56 23.96 -17.12
N GLY A 48 4.69 24.68 -17.10
CA GLY A 48 4.86 25.87 -16.26
C GLY A 48 5.20 25.58 -14.78
N GLY A 49 5.59 24.34 -14.44
CA GLY A 49 6.08 24.00 -13.11
C GLY A 49 5.96 22.52 -12.75
N ALA A 50 6.65 22.11 -11.68
CA ALA A 50 6.63 20.74 -11.16
C ALA A 50 5.27 20.33 -10.56
N ALA A 51 4.39 21.28 -10.27
CA ALA A 51 3.03 21.00 -9.77
C ALA A 51 2.20 20.17 -10.77
N VAL A 52 2.56 20.12 -12.05
CA VAL A 52 1.87 19.26 -13.03
C VAL A 52 1.87 17.77 -12.62
N LEU A 53 2.87 17.34 -11.83
CA LEU A 53 2.97 15.96 -11.36
C LEU A 53 1.83 15.58 -10.41
N THR A 54 1.27 16.54 -9.68
CA THR A 54 0.12 16.31 -8.78
C THR A 54 -1.21 16.34 -9.52
N ALA A 55 -1.22 16.72 -10.81
CA ALA A 55 -2.43 16.77 -11.64
C ALA A 55 -2.70 15.46 -12.41
N ALA A 56 -1.89 14.41 -12.20
CA ALA A 56 -2.00 13.14 -12.93
C ALA A 56 -3.37 12.45 -12.76
N ASN A 57 -3.95 12.53 -11.56
CA ASN A 57 -5.32 12.08 -11.28
C ASN A 57 -6.05 13.08 -10.38
N PRO A 58 -6.83 14.02 -10.94
CA PRO A 58 -7.49 15.08 -10.17
C PRO A 58 -8.49 14.60 -9.12
N ALA A 59 -8.96 13.34 -9.22
CA ALA A 59 -9.87 12.77 -8.24
C ALA A 59 -9.13 12.30 -6.96
N ILE A 60 -7.80 12.25 -6.97
CA ILE A 60 -6.98 11.77 -5.85
C ILE A 60 -6.10 12.93 -5.37
N GLU A 61 -5.99 13.09 -4.05
CA GLU A 61 -5.08 14.05 -3.45
C GLU A 61 -3.65 13.90 -3.99
N HIS A 62 -3.03 15.02 -4.34
CA HIS A 62 -1.70 15.08 -4.98
C HIS A 62 -1.52 14.15 -6.20
N GLY A 63 -2.61 13.77 -6.88
CA GLY A 63 -2.56 12.91 -8.06
C GLY A 63 -2.12 11.46 -7.77
N GLY A 64 -2.14 11.05 -6.49
CA GLY A 64 -1.63 9.74 -6.04
C GLY A 64 -0.10 9.67 -5.92
N LEU A 65 0.57 10.82 -5.79
CA LEU A 65 2.03 10.87 -5.66
C LEU A 65 2.50 10.44 -4.26
N VAL A 66 1.89 11.01 -3.21
CA VAL A 66 2.20 10.72 -1.81
C VAL A 66 1.07 11.23 -0.92
N GLY A 67 0.88 10.61 0.24
CA GLY A 67 0.03 11.15 1.30
C GLY A 67 -1.47 10.87 1.17
N GLU A 68 -1.91 10.16 0.14
CA GLU A 68 -3.33 9.86 -0.08
C GLU A 68 -4.02 9.18 1.12
N SER A 69 -5.21 9.68 1.47
CA SER A 69 -6.11 9.04 2.44
C SER A 69 -6.78 7.81 1.82
N LYS A 70 -6.63 6.65 2.48
CA LYS A 70 -7.31 5.43 2.06
C LYS A 70 -8.82 5.52 2.26
N TRP A 71 -9.26 6.27 3.27
CA TRP A 71 -10.68 6.55 3.52
C TRP A 71 -11.30 7.34 2.37
N GLU A 72 -10.63 8.38 1.89
CA GLU A 72 -11.12 9.17 0.75
C GLU A 72 -11.14 8.35 -0.54
N LEU A 73 -10.10 7.54 -0.79
CA LEU A 73 -10.07 6.61 -1.92
C LEU A 73 -11.22 5.59 -1.85
N ASP A 74 -11.47 5.02 -0.67
CA ASP A 74 -12.60 4.11 -0.44
C ASP A 74 -13.95 4.80 -0.70
N ALA A 75 -14.10 6.06 -0.26
CA ALA A 75 -15.29 6.86 -0.52
C ALA A 75 -15.53 7.12 -2.02
N LEU A 76 -14.47 7.28 -2.82
CA LEU A 76 -14.60 7.38 -4.28
C LEU A 76 -15.08 6.06 -4.90
N LEU A 77 -14.53 4.93 -4.45
CA LEU A 77 -14.90 3.60 -4.96
C LEU A 77 -16.33 3.21 -4.59
N ARG A 78 -16.80 3.57 -3.39
CA ARG A 78 -18.18 3.35 -2.94
C ARG A 78 -19.24 3.97 -3.85
N ARG A 79 -18.88 4.95 -4.67
CA ARG A 79 -19.81 5.57 -5.64
C ARG A 79 -20.19 4.62 -6.79
N GLY A 80 -19.42 3.55 -7.03
CA GLY A 80 -19.65 2.64 -8.16
C GLY A 80 -19.63 1.15 -7.84
N VAL A 81 -18.98 0.72 -6.74
CA VAL A 81 -18.78 -0.71 -6.41
C VAL A 81 -18.85 -0.97 -4.89
N ALA A 82 -19.75 -0.28 -4.17
CA ALA A 82 -19.82 -0.33 -2.71
C ALA A 82 -19.96 -1.75 -2.14
N GLU A 83 -20.70 -2.61 -2.83
CA GLU A 83 -20.98 -4.01 -2.48
C GLU A 83 -19.77 -4.92 -2.60
N LEU A 84 -18.73 -4.52 -3.35
CA LEU A 84 -17.49 -5.27 -3.53
C LEU A 84 -16.41 -4.86 -2.53
N LEU A 85 -16.65 -3.82 -1.73
CA LEU A 85 -15.67 -3.29 -0.79
C LEU A 85 -15.86 -3.91 0.60
N PRO A 86 -14.76 -4.22 1.31
CA PRO A 86 -14.85 -4.69 2.68
C PRO A 86 -15.47 -3.63 3.58
N ALA A 87 -16.20 -4.08 4.60
CA ALA A 87 -16.71 -3.18 5.63
C ALA A 87 -15.53 -2.45 6.28
N THR A 88 -15.59 -1.11 6.31
CA THR A 88 -14.48 -0.27 6.80
C THR A 88 -15.02 0.86 7.68
N LEU A 89 -14.30 1.17 8.75
CA LEU A 89 -14.57 2.24 9.71
C LEU A 89 -13.32 3.11 9.88
N LEU A 90 -13.48 4.43 9.77
CA LEU A 90 -12.47 5.40 10.17
C LEU A 90 -12.53 5.65 11.69
N LEU A 91 -11.37 5.60 12.33
CA LEU A 91 -11.11 5.88 13.74
C LEU A 91 -10.13 7.06 13.84
N PRO A 92 -10.65 8.30 13.85
CA PRO A 92 -9.85 9.52 13.88
C PRO A 92 -8.96 9.59 15.12
N ARG A 93 -7.74 10.13 14.97
CA ARG A 93 -6.81 10.37 16.07
C ARG A 93 -7.26 11.47 17.03
N SER A 94 -8.16 12.35 16.58
CA SER A 94 -8.73 13.41 17.39
C SER A 94 -9.64 12.89 18.50
N GLU A 95 -10.10 11.64 18.39
CA GLU A 95 -10.94 10.99 19.39
C GLU A 95 -10.10 10.31 20.49
N PRO A 96 -10.56 10.34 21.75
CA PRO A 96 -9.95 9.57 22.83
C PRO A 96 -9.83 8.07 22.50
N ALA A 97 -8.78 7.42 23.00
CA ALA A 97 -8.57 5.99 22.77
C ALA A 97 -9.77 5.13 23.22
N ALA A 98 -10.41 5.49 24.34
CA ALA A 98 -11.60 4.80 24.84
C ALA A 98 -12.76 4.83 23.84
N ASP A 99 -13.04 5.99 23.24
CA ASP A 99 -14.13 6.16 22.27
C ASP A 99 -13.84 5.39 20.98
N ARG A 100 -12.59 5.45 20.51
CA ARG A 100 -12.14 4.69 19.34
C ARG A 100 -12.28 3.19 19.56
N ILE A 101 -11.96 2.69 20.75
CA ILE A 101 -12.14 1.28 21.14
C ILE A 101 -13.62 0.92 21.15
N ALA A 102 -14.46 1.71 21.81
CA ALA A 102 -15.90 1.46 21.88
C ALA A 102 -16.55 1.41 20.48
N ARG A 103 -16.22 2.36 19.61
CA ARG A 103 -16.67 2.38 18.20
C ARG A 103 -16.17 1.19 17.41
N ALA A 104 -14.90 0.82 17.58
CA ALA A 104 -14.32 -0.34 16.92
C ALA A 104 -15.06 -1.63 17.29
N GLU A 105 -15.32 -1.85 18.57
CA GLU A 105 -16.06 -3.03 19.06
C GLU A 105 -17.52 -3.03 18.63
N ALA A 106 -18.18 -1.87 18.66
CA ALA A 106 -19.53 -1.71 18.17
C ALA A 106 -19.62 -2.07 16.69
N PHE A 107 -18.69 -1.56 15.88
CA PHE A 107 -18.62 -1.85 14.45
C PHE A 107 -18.41 -3.35 14.16
N VAL A 108 -17.50 -4.03 14.86
CA VAL A 108 -17.29 -5.47 14.70
C VAL A 108 -18.57 -6.26 15.01
N ARG A 109 -19.30 -5.87 16.07
CA ARG A 109 -20.55 -6.50 16.49
C ARG A 109 -21.70 -6.23 15.51
N GLU A 110 -21.95 -4.98 15.17
CA GLU A 110 -23.07 -4.54 14.31
C GLU A 110 -22.94 -5.05 12.88
N ARG A 111 -21.70 -5.21 12.39
CA ARG A 111 -21.41 -5.77 11.07
C ARG A 111 -21.23 -7.29 11.07
N GLY A 112 -21.21 -7.94 12.23
CA GLY A 112 -21.06 -9.39 12.34
C GLY A 112 -19.73 -9.94 11.79
N LEU A 113 -18.64 -9.15 11.83
CA LEU A 113 -17.37 -9.48 11.14
C LEU A 113 -16.59 -10.63 11.77
N GLY A 114 -16.76 -10.87 13.08
CA GLY A 114 -15.87 -11.76 13.83
C GLY A 114 -14.42 -11.28 13.83
N TYR A 115 -13.49 -12.15 14.24
CA TYR A 115 -12.05 -11.93 14.12
C TYR A 115 -11.43 -13.00 13.20
N PRO A 116 -10.36 -12.68 12.45
CA PRO A 116 -9.57 -11.45 12.53
C PRO A 116 -10.21 -10.22 11.85
N VAL A 117 -9.73 -9.04 12.25
CA VAL A 117 -9.99 -7.75 11.59
C VAL A 117 -8.68 -7.03 11.32
N VAL A 118 -8.66 -6.15 10.31
CA VAL A 118 -7.46 -5.42 9.89
C VAL A 118 -7.53 -3.99 10.42
N LEU A 119 -6.51 -3.56 11.15
CA LEU A 119 -6.31 -2.17 11.53
C LEU A 119 -5.12 -1.60 10.77
N LYS A 120 -5.30 -0.51 10.02
CA LYS A 120 -4.24 0.09 9.19
C LYS A 120 -4.23 1.61 9.26
N PRO A 121 -3.07 2.28 9.10
CA PRO A 121 -3.01 3.72 8.92
C PRO A 121 -3.83 4.18 7.72
N ASP A 122 -4.61 5.24 7.91
CA ASP A 122 -5.35 5.87 6.81
C ASP A 122 -4.37 6.36 5.73
N VAL A 123 -3.38 7.14 6.13
CA VAL A 123 -2.24 7.53 5.29
C VAL A 123 -1.04 6.62 5.60
N GLY A 124 -0.43 6.00 4.58
CA GLY A 124 0.75 5.16 4.76
C GLY A 124 1.05 4.23 3.59
N HIS A 125 2.28 3.69 3.55
CA HIS A 125 2.82 2.95 2.41
C HIS A 125 3.35 1.56 2.81
N ARG A 126 3.41 0.64 1.83
CA ARG A 126 4.10 -0.67 1.94
C ARG A 126 3.66 -1.57 3.11
N GLY A 127 2.39 -1.48 3.51
CA GLY A 127 1.87 -2.29 4.63
C GLY A 127 2.44 -1.88 6.00
N LEU A 128 3.18 -0.78 6.09
CA LEU A 128 3.71 -0.29 7.36
C LEU A 128 2.56 0.07 8.30
N GLY A 129 2.63 -0.42 9.53
CA GLY A 129 1.65 -0.15 10.56
C GLY A 129 0.36 -0.96 10.48
N VAL A 130 0.22 -1.85 9.49
CA VAL A 130 -0.93 -2.77 9.38
C VAL A 130 -0.86 -3.81 10.50
N LEU A 131 -1.98 -4.04 11.18
CA LEU A 131 -2.18 -5.07 12.16
C LEU A 131 -3.36 -5.95 11.73
N VAL A 132 -3.15 -7.27 11.66
CA VAL A 132 -4.25 -8.24 11.59
C VAL A 132 -4.56 -8.67 13.02
N ALA A 133 -5.54 -8.02 13.64
CA ALA A 133 -5.95 -8.33 15.01
C ALA A 133 -6.78 -9.61 14.99
N ARG A 134 -6.29 -10.67 15.64
CA ARG A 134 -6.96 -11.97 15.72
C ARG A 134 -7.88 -12.11 16.94
N GLU A 135 -7.81 -11.13 17.83
CA GLU A 135 -8.61 -11.08 19.06
C GLU A 135 -8.87 -9.63 19.49
N PRO A 136 -9.91 -9.37 20.31
CA PRO A 136 -10.21 -8.03 20.80
C PRO A 136 -9.07 -7.37 21.57
N ALA A 137 -8.31 -8.13 22.36
CA ALA A 137 -7.22 -7.59 23.16
C ALA A 137 -6.13 -6.93 22.29
N ALA A 138 -5.77 -7.56 21.17
CA ALA A 138 -4.79 -7.01 20.22
C ALA A 138 -5.27 -5.69 19.58
N LEU A 139 -6.56 -5.59 19.28
CA LEU A 139 -7.17 -4.37 18.75
C LEU A 139 -7.10 -3.22 19.77
N ARG A 140 -7.50 -3.47 21.03
CA ARG A 140 -7.45 -2.48 22.12
C ARG A 140 -6.03 -1.98 22.36
N ALA A 141 -5.09 -2.91 22.56
CA ALA A 141 -3.69 -2.58 22.82
C ALA A 141 -3.07 -1.72 21.70
N ARG A 142 -3.50 -1.93 20.44
CA ARG A 142 -3.04 -1.12 19.31
C ARG A 142 -3.64 0.28 19.33
N LEU A 143 -4.94 0.42 19.61
CA LEU A 143 -5.63 1.70 19.66
C LEU A 143 -5.15 2.59 20.81
N GLU A 144 -4.84 2.01 21.96
CA GLU A 144 -4.28 2.73 23.12
C GLU A 144 -2.91 3.35 22.82
N ARG A 145 -2.09 2.67 22.03
CA ARG A 145 -0.68 3.04 21.77
C ARG A 145 -0.49 3.89 20.52
N THR A 146 -1.57 4.23 19.80
CA THR A 146 -1.49 4.81 18.46
C THR A 146 -2.29 6.10 18.35
N GLN A 147 -1.61 7.19 18.00
CA GLN A 147 -2.15 8.56 17.89
C GLN A 147 -2.19 9.04 16.42
N ILE A 148 -2.61 8.16 15.52
CA ILE A 148 -2.82 8.46 14.09
C ILE A 148 -4.19 7.96 13.65
N ASP A 149 -4.67 8.48 12.51
CA ASP A 149 -5.91 8.05 11.90
C ASP A 149 -5.78 6.60 11.44
N LEU A 150 -6.72 5.76 11.86
CA LEU A 150 -6.72 4.34 11.57
C LEU A 150 -8.02 3.93 10.89
N LEU A 151 -7.90 2.96 9.99
CA LEU A 151 -9.02 2.25 9.41
C LEU A 151 -9.11 0.87 10.03
N LEU A 152 -10.27 0.57 10.62
CA LEU A 152 -10.66 -0.79 10.98
C LEU A 152 -11.44 -1.37 9.81
N GLN A 153 -11.02 -2.52 9.32
CA GLN A 153 -11.55 -3.15 8.12
C GLN A 153 -11.79 -4.63 8.35
N GLU A 154 -12.86 -5.15 7.76
CA GLU A 154 -13.11 -6.58 7.62
C GLU A 154 -11.89 -7.31 7.03
N TYR A 155 -11.55 -8.47 7.60
CA TYR A 155 -10.50 -9.30 7.03
C TYR A 155 -11.04 -10.12 5.86
N ILE A 156 -10.54 -9.84 4.66
CA ILE A 156 -10.84 -10.64 3.47
C ILE A 156 -9.72 -11.64 3.24
N GLY A 157 -10.04 -12.92 3.42
CA GLY A 157 -9.14 -14.03 3.12
C GLY A 157 -9.16 -14.44 1.64
N GLY A 158 -8.47 -15.54 1.33
CA GLY A 158 -8.43 -16.11 -0.02
C GLY A 158 -7.20 -15.69 -0.82
N THR A 159 -7.31 -15.73 -2.14
CA THR A 159 -6.20 -15.44 -3.06
C THR A 159 -6.20 -13.96 -3.44
N GLU A 160 -5.07 -13.29 -3.21
CA GLU A 160 -4.88 -11.88 -3.60
C GLU A 160 -4.28 -11.80 -5.00
N TYR A 161 -4.80 -10.87 -5.82
CA TYR A 161 -4.30 -10.60 -7.17
C TYR A 161 -4.06 -9.10 -7.37
N GLY A 162 -2.94 -8.76 -7.97
CA GLY A 162 -2.70 -7.43 -8.53
C GLY A 162 -3.24 -7.36 -9.96
N VAL A 163 -4.12 -6.40 -10.24
CA VAL A 163 -4.67 -6.16 -11.58
C VAL A 163 -4.16 -4.82 -12.10
N SER A 164 -3.54 -4.82 -13.28
CA SER A 164 -3.12 -3.60 -13.96
C SER A 164 -4.12 -3.25 -15.05
N TYR A 165 -4.60 -2.00 -15.03
CA TYR A 165 -5.57 -1.48 -15.99
C TYR A 165 -5.01 -0.24 -16.68
N ALA A 166 -5.22 -0.14 -18.00
CA ALA A 166 -4.84 1.02 -18.79
C ALA A 166 -5.98 1.46 -19.71
N ARG A 167 -6.23 2.77 -19.75
CA ARG A 167 -7.22 3.39 -20.63
C ARG A 167 -6.69 4.72 -21.15
N ARG A 168 -6.74 4.91 -22.47
CA ARG A 168 -6.52 6.22 -23.09
C ARG A 168 -7.82 7.03 -23.11
N PRO A 169 -7.74 8.39 -23.10
CA PRO A 169 -8.93 9.22 -23.32
C PRO A 169 -9.68 8.79 -24.58
N GLY A 170 -11.01 8.67 -24.49
CA GLY A 170 -11.87 8.24 -25.60
C GLY A 170 -11.81 6.75 -25.97
N ALA A 171 -10.88 5.97 -25.42
CA ALA A 171 -10.75 4.54 -25.71
C ALA A 171 -11.45 3.66 -24.65
N ARG A 172 -11.75 2.42 -25.04
CA ARG A 172 -12.10 1.35 -24.10
C ARG A 172 -10.84 0.95 -23.32
N GLY A 173 -10.95 0.86 -22.00
CA GLY A 173 -9.85 0.40 -21.17
C GLY A 173 -9.63 -1.11 -21.27
N ARG A 174 -8.42 -1.55 -20.94
CA ARG A 174 -8.05 -2.97 -20.93
C ARG A 174 -7.28 -3.31 -19.66
N VAL A 175 -7.48 -4.54 -19.18
CA VAL A 175 -6.59 -5.15 -18.20
C VAL A 175 -5.32 -5.58 -18.94
N THR A 176 -4.17 -5.10 -18.51
CA THR A 176 -2.86 -5.39 -19.12
C THR A 176 -2.13 -6.52 -18.40
N SER A 177 -2.46 -6.81 -17.15
CA SER A 177 -1.85 -7.88 -16.36
C SER A 177 -2.73 -8.27 -15.17
N ILE A 178 -2.65 -9.55 -14.79
CA ILE A 178 -3.18 -10.10 -13.54
C ILE A 178 -2.06 -10.96 -12.93
N CYS A 179 -1.60 -10.59 -11.74
CA CYS A 179 -0.51 -11.27 -11.05
C CYS A 179 -0.99 -11.79 -9.68
N PRO A 180 -0.86 -13.09 -9.37
CA PRO A 180 -1.13 -13.57 -8.02
C PRO A 180 -0.10 -12.97 -7.06
N LYS A 181 -0.56 -12.53 -5.89
CA LYS A 181 0.32 -12.06 -4.82
C LYS A 181 0.51 -13.19 -3.83
N ILE A 182 1.72 -13.72 -3.83
CA ILE A 182 2.13 -14.79 -2.91
C ILE A 182 2.57 -14.12 -1.61
N PRO A 183 1.91 -14.40 -0.47
CA PRO A 183 2.39 -13.95 0.83
C PRO A 183 3.81 -14.48 1.05
N VAL A 184 4.75 -13.58 1.34
CA VAL A 184 6.16 -13.92 1.63
C VAL A 184 6.33 -14.16 3.13
#